data_AF-A0A945E7S6-F1
#
_entry.id   AF-A0A945E7S6-F1
#
_cell.length_a   1.000
_cell.length_b   1.000
_cell.length_c   1.000
_cell.angle_alpha   90.00
_cell.angle_beta   90.00
_cell.angle_gamma   90.00
#
_symmetry.space_group_name_H-M   'P 1'
#
loop_
_entity.id
_entity.type
_entity.pdbx_description
1 polymer ?
#
loop_
_entity_poly.entity_id
_entity_poly.type
_entity_poly.pdbx_seq_one_letter_code
_entity_poly.pdbx_strand_id
1 'polypeptide(L)'
;MRILSLILIIISFQNFAQSKEVKWKLENEIKHDSYIEETGTGFTKMFGTNKKIKLRMTEYTPRDRKMNPKEFKCKKWRAQEITYKKKYVERSYSLNDCLPCLDKGAGHMCSYPYFEIYYLFDLYGKTTNQNYLILEELPEMNIEGVKDIQMYINLESRKRINLYKSKIDMTSLGFGVSDRYRSKIIKYNTKLRKIPTESSKSKKIKDPKYQLIFNRITEKAYDYINNPAELKIRDKDLKILFTTEPSASMYKFQTRD
;
A
#
# COMPACT_ATOMS: atom_id res chain seq x y z
N MET A 1 -40.50 18.76 10.70
CA MET A 1 -39.59 17.65 10.31
C MET A 1 -38.51 18.13 9.31
N ARG A 2 -37.50 18.88 9.75
CA ARG A 2 -36.39 19.33 8.87
C ARG A 2 -35.01 19.32 9.54
N ILE A 3 -34.87 18.67 10.69
CA ILE A 3 -33.61 18.62 11.46
C ILE A 3 -32.92 17.25 11.36
N LEU A 4 -33.61 16.19 10.92
CA LEU A 4 -33.00 14.86 10.81
C LEU A 4 -32.04 14.66 9.62
N SER A 5 -32.07 15.51 8.60
CA SER A 5 -31.26 15.32 7.38
C SER A 5 -29.82 15.86 7.50
N LEU A 6 -29.55 16.76 8.45
CA LEU A 6 -28.20 17.33 8.64
C LEU A 6 -27.27 16.45 9.50
N ILE A 7 -27.84 15.60 10.36
CA ILE A 7 -27.05 14.70 11.22
C ILE A 7 -26.50 13.50 10.42
N LEU A 8 -27.20 13.07 9.35
CA LEU A 8 -26.76 11.96 8.48
C LEU A 8 -25.57 12.30 7.56
N ILE A 9 -25.36 13.59 7.24
CA ILE A 9 -24.22 14.02 6.40
C ILE A 9 -22.95 14.18 7.26
N ILE A 10 -23.07 14.47 8.55
CA ILE A 10 -21.91 14.59 9.44
C ILE A 10 -21.32 13.22 9.81
N ILE A 11 -22.13 12.16 9.82
CA ILE A 11 -21.68 10.79 10.16
C ILE A 11 -20.95 10.11 8.99
N SER A 12 -21.12 10.55 7.74
CA SER A 12 -20.45 9.95 6.57
C SER A 12 -19.02 10.44 6.31
N PHE A 13 -18.55 11.47 7.03
CA PHE A 13 -17.18 12.00 6.90
C PHE A 13 -16.18 11.52 7.98
N GLN A 14 -16.60 10.75 8.99
CA GLN A 14 -15.76 10.49 10.17
C GLN A 14 -14.84 9.27 10.15
N ASN A 15 -14.73 8.52 9.04
CA ASN A 15 -13.85 7.33 8.99
C ASN A 15 -12.68 7.43 7.99
N PHE A 16 -12.22 8.65 7.69
CA PHE A 16 -10.87 8.82 7.15
C PHE A 16 -9.94 9.15 8.30
N ALA A 17 -9.58 8.11 9.08
CA ALA A 17 -8.46 8.18 9.98
C ALA A 17 -7.22 8.58 9.16
N GLN A 18 -6.83 9.84 9.29
CA GLN A 18 -5.55 10.33 8.80
C GLN A 18 -4.49 9.58 9.60
N SER A 19 -3.97 8.47 9.05
CA SER A 19 -2.83 7.80 9.65
C SER A 19 -1.72 8.84 9.73
N LYS A 20 -1.30 9.19 10.95
CA LYS A 20 -0.17 10.10 11.13
C LYS A 20 1.05 9.39 10.57
N GLU A 21 1.51 9.87 9.43
CA GLU A 21 2.68 9.37 8.73
C GLU A 21 3.88 9.40 9.69
N VAL A 22 4.51 8.23 9.86
CA VAL A 22 5.66 8.10 10.76
C VAL A 22 6.80 8.95 10.20
N LYS A 23 7.28 9.92 10.98
CA LYS A 23 8.48 10.68 10.61
C LYS A 23 9.70 9.82 10.89
N TRP A 24 10.45 9.50 9.85
CA TRP A 24 11.67 8.69 9.92
C TRP A 24 12.90 9.58 10.15
N LYS A 25 13.76 9.16 11.08
CA LYS A 25 15.13 9.66 11.24
C LYS A 25 16.07 8.61 10.64
N LEU A 26 16.73 8.94 9.54
CA LEU A 26 17.71 8.07 8.91
C LEU A 26 18.94 7.93 9.81
N GLU A 27 19.46 6.71 9.90
CA GLU A 27 20.57 6.34 10.80
C GLU A 27 21.78 5.85 10.02
N ASN A 28 21.61 4.94 9.05
CA ASN A 28 22.71 4.41 8.24
C ASN A 28 22.31 4.24 6.78
N GLU A 29 23.32 4.28 5.90
CA GLU A 29 23.22 4.00 4.46
C GLU A 29 24.33 3.01 4.08
N ILE A 30 23.96 1.91 3.42
CA ILE A 30 24.89 0.91 2.89
C ILE A 30 24.69 0.83 1.38
N LYS A 31 25.78 0.93 0.62
CA LYS A 31 25.75 0.88 -0.86
C LYS A 31 26.15 -0.51 -1.33
N HIS A 32 25.20 -1.25 -1.87
CA HIS A 32 25.40 -2.54 -2.53
C HIS A 32 25.57 -2.35 -4.03
N ASP A 33 25.98 -3.35 -4.80
CA ASP A 33 26.30 -3.18 -6.23
C ASP A 33 25.13 -2.66 -7.08
N SER A 34 23.91 -3.12 -6.80
CA SER A 34 22.70 -2.78 -7.55
C SER A 34 21.68 -1.91 -6.78
N TYR A 35 21.84 -1.75 -5.46
CA TYR A 35 20.89 -1.03 -4.61
C TYR A 35 21.57 -0.30 -3.43
N ILE A 36 20.82 0.61 -2.83
CA ILE A 36 21.15 1.30 -1.58
C ILE A 36 20.19 0.77 -0.52
N GLU A 37 20.74 0.43 0.64
CA GLU A 37 20.00 0.07 1.85
C GLU A 37 20.10 1.22 2.85
N GLU A 38 18.95 1.78 3.24
CA GLU A 38 18.84 2.84 4.23
C GLU A 38 18.11 2.30 5.46
N THR A 39 18.64 2.58 6.65
CA THR A 39 17.95 2.26 7.91
C THR A 39 17.54 3.53 8.62
N GLY A 40 16.41 3.49 9.29
CA GLY A 40 15.91 4.62 10.05
C GLY A 40 15.01 4.22 11.20
N THR A 41 14.77 5.17 12.09
CA THR A 41 13.85 4.99 13.21
C THR A 41 12.78 6.04 13.25
N GLY A 42 11.58 5.62 13.63
CA GLY A 42 10.41 6.46 13.69
C GLY A 42 9.63 6.20 14.96
N PHE A 43 8.77 7.14 15.33
CA PHE A 43 7.90 6.97 16.49
C PHE A 43 6.45 7.16 16.11
N THR A 44 5.59 6.28 16.61
CA THR A 44 4.13 6.38 16.52
C THR A 44 3.49 6.09 17.87
N LYS A 45 2.20 6.41 18.01
CA LYS A 45 1.41 5.95 19.15
C LYS A 45 0.81 4.60 18.82
N MET A 46 0.89 3.66 19.76
CA MET A 46 0.18 2.38 19.63
C MET A 46 -1.33 2.65 19.79
N PHE A 47 -2.11 2.21 18.80
CA PHE A 47 -3.55 2.41 18.76
C PHE A 47 -4.23 1.83 20.01
N GLY A 48 -5.29 2.50 20.47
CA GLY A 48 -5.97 2.15 21.73
C GLY A 48 -5.16 2.44 22.99
N THR A 49 -3.96 3.03 22.88
CA THR A 49 -3.10 3.34 24.03
C THR A 49 -2.45 4.72 23.92
N ASN A 50 -2.01 5.26 25.05
CA ASN A 50 -1.16 6.46 25.08
C ASN A 50 0.34 6.15 24.88
N LYS A 51 0.69 4.88 24.64
CA LYS A 51 2.08 4.44 24.57
C LYS A 51 2.72 4.84 23.25
N LYS A 52 3.78 5.64 23.32
CA LYS A 52 4.68 5.90 22.18
C LYS A 52 5.59 4.70 21.97
N ILE A 53 5.69 4.23 20.73
CA ILE A 53 6.56 3.11 20.34
C ILE A 53 7.60 3.57 19.32
N LYS A 54 8.76 2.91 19.36
CA LYS A 54 9.83 3.06 18.37
C LYS A 54 9.69 1.98 17.31
N LEU A 55 9.59 2.40 16.06
CA LEU A 55 9.63 1.55 14.88
C LEU A 55 11.03 1.64 14.25
N ARG A 56 11.45 0.55 13.61
CA ARG A 56 12.62 0.54 12.73
C ARG A 56 12.15 0.36 11.29
N MET A 57 12.78 1.08 10.39
CA MET A 57 12.58 0.98 8.95
C MET A 57 13.90 0.52 8.32
N THR A 58 13.81 -0.41 7.39
CA THR A 58 14.84 -0.69 6.39
C THR A 58 14.23 -0.42 5.02
N GLU A 59 14.92 0.33 4.17
CA GLU A 59 14.47 0.70 2.84
C GLU A 59 15.53 0.35 1.79
N TYR A 60 15.11 -0.26 0.69
CA TYR A 60 15.98 -0.64 -0.43
C TYR A 60 15.56 0.09 -1.69
N THR A 61 16.53 0.67 -2.41
CA THR A 61 16.28 1.53 -3.59
C THR A 61 17.37 1.33 -4.63
N PRO A 62 17.13 1.60 -5.93
CA PRO A 62 18.13 1.37 -6.97
C PRO A 62 19.38 2.23 -6.77
N ARG A 63 20.55 1.62 -6.98
CA ARG A 63 21.83 2.35 -7.05
C ARG A 63 21.99 2.94 -8.45
N ASP A 64 21.40 4.10 -8.70
CA ASP A 64 21.63 4.80 -9.97
C ASP A 64 23.05 5.36 -10.03
N ARG A 65 23.79 5.05 -11.11
CA ARG A 65 25.22 5.37 -11.29
C ARG A 65 25.57 6.88 -11.36
N LYS A 66 24.59 7.79 -11.35
CA LYS A 66 24.78 9.25 -11.47
C LYS A 66 23.89 10.05 -10.50
N MET A 67 24.00 9.75 -9.21
CA MET A 67 23.26 10.47 -8.17
C MET A 67 24.05 11.69 -7.67
N ASN A 68 23.58 12.89 -8.03
CA ASN A 68 23.98 14.15 -7.40
C ASN A 68 23.03 14.41 -6.22
N PRO A 69 23.50 14.49 -4.97
CA PRO A 69 22.66 14.67 -3.78
C PRO A 69 21.79 15.94 -3.78
N LYS A 70 22.07 16.91 -4.65
CA LYS A 70 21.38 18.21 -4.73
C LYS A 70 20.13 18.21 -5.62
N GLU A 71 19.87 17.14 -6.37
CA GLU A 71 18.68 17.01 -7.21
C GLU A 71 17.74 16.00 -6.55
N PHE A 72 16.50 16.39 -6.29
CA PHE A 72 15.45 15.53 -5.73
C PHE A 72 15.11 14.44 -6.76
N LYS A 73 15.88 13.34 -6.81
CA LYS A 73 15.72 12.28 -7.82
C LYS A 73 14.81 11.18 -7.30
N CYS A 74 13.82 10.85 -8.11
CA CYS A 74 12.85 9.79 -7.85
C CYS A 74 13.52 8.41 -7.79
N LYS A 75 13.08 7.56 -6.86
CA LYS A 75 13.53 6.17 -6.68
C LYS A 75 12.65 5.26 -7.55
N LYS A 76 13.15 4.77 -8.70
CA LYS A 76 12.34 4.00 -9.69
C LYS A 76 11.53 2.86 -9.06
N TRP A 77 12.14 2.16 -8.12
CA TRP A 77 11.45 1.23 -7.25
C TRP A 77 11.92 1.45 -5.82
N ARG A 78 11.11 0.99 -4.87
CA ARG A 78 11.42 1.02 -3.45
C ARG A 78 10.79 -0.19 -2.78
N ALA A 79 11.59 -0.94 -2.04
CA ALA A 79 11.14 -1.95 -1.09
C ALA A 79 11.36 -1.42 0.33
N GLN A 80 10.44 -1.67 1.24
CA GLN A 80 10.52 -1.17 2.62
C GLN A 80 10.04 -2.22 3.60
N GLU A 81 10.70 -2.26 4.76
CA GLU A 81 10.36 -3.13 5.87
C GLU A 81 10.25 -2.29 7.14
N ILE A 82 9.13 -2.42 7.84
CA ILE A 82 8.89 -1.75 9.11
C ILE A 82 8.74 -2.80 10.20
N THR A 83 9.53 -2.66 11.27
CA THR A 83 9.50 -3.59 12.41
C THR A 83 9.27 -2.88 13.74
N TYR A 84 8.64 -3.60 14.66
CA TYR A 84 8.53 -3.26 16.08
C TYR A 84 9.02 -4.45 16.90
N LYS A 85 10.01 -4.24 17.78
CA LYS A 85 10.63 -5.31 18.58
C LYS A 85 11.04 -6.53 17.72
N LYS A 86 11.67 -6.28 16.58
CA LYS A 86 12.10 -7.30 15.59
C LYS A 86 10.97 -8.11 14.93
N LYS A 87 9.70 -7.73 15.13
CA LYS A 87 8.55 -8.32 14.42
C LYS A 87 8.10 -7.37 13.32
N TYR A 88 7.74 -7.93 12.16
CA TYR A 88 7.21 -7.13 11.06
C TYR A 88 5.88 -6.50 11.44
N VAL A 89 5.76 -5.23 11.07
CA VAL A 89 4.53 -4.44 11.13
C VAL A 89 3.98 -4.32 9.71
N GLU A 90 4.85 -3.97 8.77
CA GLU A 90 4.55 -3.82 7.36
C GLU A 90 5.80 -4.22 6.56
N ARG A 91 5.59 -4.88 5.43
CA ARG A 91 6.56 -4.90 4.34
C ARG A 91 5.87 -4.32 3.11
N SER A 92 6.56 -3.55 2.28
CA SER A 92 5.96 -2.95 1.10
C SER A 92 6.92 -2.87 -0.07
N TYR A 93 6.34 -2.85 -1.27
CA TYR A 93 7.05 -2.70 -2.52
C TYR A 93 6.32 -1.67 -3.38
N SER A 94 7.07 -0.78 -4.04
CA SER A 94 6.50 0.30 -4.84
C SER A 94 7.30 0.53 -6.11
N LEU A 95 6.59 0.85 -7.19
CA LEU A 95 7.15 1.33 -8.45
C LEU A 95 6.73 2.79 -8.63
N ASN A 96 7.71 3.65 -8.91
CA ASN A 96 7.52 5.08 -9.04
C ASN A 96 7.78 5.53 -10.47
N ASP A 97 6.95 6.46 -10.93
CA ASP A 97 7.14 7.10 -12.21
C ASP A 97 8.07 8.31 -12.04
N CYS A 98 9.31 8.17 -12.49
CA CYS A 98 10.39 9.13 -12.23
C CYS A 98 10.49 10.23 -13.28
N LEU A 99 9.34 10.84 -13.61
CA LEU A 99 9.24 11.95 -14.56
C LEU A 99 9.51 13.31 -13.89
N PRO A 100 10.04 14.30 -14.65
CA PRO A 100 10.14 15.67 -14.16
C PRO A 100 8.74 16.21 -13.83
N CYS A 101 8.56 16.72 -12.62
CA CYS A 101 7.30 17.34 -12.20
C CYS A 101 6.90 18.46 -13.16
N LEU A 102 5.69 18.37 -13.71
CA LEU A 102 5.10 19.45 -14.50
C LEU A 102 4.76 20.69 -13.65
N ASP A 103 4.56 20.52 -12.34
CA ASP A 103 4.28 21.63 -11.43
C ASP A 103 5.58 22.16 -10.79
N LYS A 104 6.01 23.37 -11.17
CA LYS A 104 7.07 24.15 -10.49
C LYS A 104 6.50 24.75 -9.20
N GLY A 105 7.00 24.35 -8.03
CA GLY A 105 6.64 24.91 -6.72
C GLY A 105 6.90 23.96 -5.55
N ALA A 106 7.11 24.50 -4.34
CA ALA A 106 7.60 23.81 -3.12
C ALA A 106 6.70 22.69 -2.54
N GLY A 107 5.79 22.13 -3.33
CA GLY A 107 4.95 20.96 -3.02
C GLY A 107 5.13 19.81 -4.02
N HIS A 108 6.33 19.65 -4.58
CA HIS A 108 6.64 18.68 -5.63
C HIS A 108 6.28 17.23 -5.22
N MET A 109 5.25 16.67 -5.85
CA MET A 109 4.91 15.24 -5.80
C MET A 109 5.35 14.56 -7.11
N CYS A 110 6.66 14.47 -7.37
CA CYS A 110 7.22 13.71 -8.51
C CYS A 110 7.42 12.22 -8.18
N SER A 111 6.78 11.73 -7.11
CA SER A 111 7.04 10.41 -6.55
C SER A 111 5.76 9.83 -5.93
N TYR A 112 4.62 10.01 -6.59
CA TYR A 112 3.47 9.20 -6.22
C TYR A 112 3.60 7.86 -6.95
N PRO A 113 3.79 6.75 -6.25
CA PRO A 113 3.95 5.45 -6.88
C PRO A 113 2.74 5.13 -7.72
N TYR A 114 2.98 4.70 -8.96
CA TYR A 114 1.91 4.24 -9.85
C TYR A 114 1.42 2.85 -9.46
N PHE A 115 2.24 2.12 -8.72
CA PHE A 115 1.96 0.78 -8.24
C PHE A 115 2.58 0.57 -6.85
N GLU A 116 1.79 0.06 -5.91
CA GLU A 116 2.26 -0.30 -4.56
C GLU A 116 1.65 -1.62 -4.12
N ILE A 117 2.40 -2.39 -3.35
CA ILE A 117 1.92 -3.56 -2.62
C ILE A 117 2.35 -3.42 -1.17
N TYR A 118 1.42 -3.68 -0.26
CA TYR A 118 1.62 -3.72 1.17
C TYR A 118 1.28 -5.10 1.71
N TYR A 119 2.20 -5.67 2.48
CA TYR A 119 2.03 -6.87 3.29
C TYR A 119 1.86 -6.44 4.74
N LEU A 120 0.64 -6.58 5.25
CA LEU A 120 0.24 -6.06 6.53
C LEU A 120 0.17 -7.20 7.53
N PHE A 121 0.96 -7.09 8.60
CA PHE A 121 1.06 -8.08 9.67
C PHE A 121 0.13 -7.69 10.82
N ASP A 122 -0.07 -8.60 11.79
CA ASP A 122 -0.93 -8.37 12.95
C ASP A 122 -0.66 -7.06 13.71
N LEU A 123 0.60 -6.65 13.76
CA LEU A 123 1.00 -5.44 14.45
C LEU A 123 0.60 -4.16 13.70
N TYR A 124 0.24 -4.23 12.42
CA TYR A 124 -0.09 -3.07 11.62
C TYR A 124 -1.25 -2.27 12.24
N GLY A 125 -2.42 -2.89 12.42
CA GLY A 125 -3.59 -2.22 13.02
C GLY A 125 -3.31 -1.65 14.41
N LYS A 126 -2.52 -2.38 15.21
CA LYS A 126 -2.11 -1.95 16.56
C LYS A 126 -1.17 -0.74 16.55
N THR A 127 -0.50 -0.43 15.44
CA THR A 127 0.52 0.62 15.39
C THR A 127 0.16 1.83 14.50
N THR A 128 -0.84 1.70 13.63
CA THR A 128 -1.18 2.74 12.62
C THR A 128 -2.55 3.40 12.78
N ASN A 129 -3.33 3.05 13.83
CA ASN A 129 -4.67 3.62 14.06
C ASN A 129 -5.61 3.44 12.85
N GLN A 130 -5.42 2.36 12.11
CA GLN A 130 -6.36 1.93 11.10
C GLN A 130 -7.27 0.88 11.73
N ASN A 131 -8.58 0.98 11.49
CA ASN A 131 -9.54 -0.11 11.71
C ASN A 131 -9.24 -1.24 10.71
N TYR A 132 -8.05 -1.85 10.84
CA TYR A 132 -7.93 -3.26 10.61
C TYR A 132 -8.94 -3.85 11.56
N LEU A 133 -10.04 -4.39 11.02
CA LEU A 133 -10.84 -5.34 11.77
C LEU A 133 -9.82 -6.35 12.25
N ILE A 134 -9.51 -6.29 13.55
CA ILE A 134 -8.71 -7.29 14.22
C ILE A 134 -9.62 -8.50 14.18
N LEU A 135 -9.58 -9.23 13.06
CA LEU A 135 -10.16 -10.54 12.98
C LEU A 135 -9.18 -11.38 13.78
N GLU A 136 -9.38 -11.38 15.11
CA GLU A 136 -8.49 -11.96 16.13
C GLU A 136 -8.23 -13.46 15.93
N GLU A 137 -8.84 -14.08 14.93
CA GLU A 137 -8.78 -15.51 14.66
C GLU A 137 -8.63 -15.80 13.16
N LEU A 138 -7.82 -15.04 12.43
CA LEU A 138 -7.40 -15.51 11.10
C LEU A 138 -6.10 -16.31 11.25
N PRO A 139 -6.00 -17.54 10.75
CA PRO A 139 -4.73 -18.23 10.68
C PRO A 139 -3.77 -17.47 9.76
N GLU A 140 -2.49 -17.51 10.11
CA GLU A 140 -1.40 -16.85 9.40
C GLU A 140 -1.48 -17.12 7.88
N MET A 141 -1.42 -16.07 7.03
CA MET A 141 -1.13 -16.31 5.60
C MET A 141 0.35 -16.71 5.52
N ASN A 142 0.62 -17.89 4.96
CA ASN A 142 1.98 -18.28 4.60
C ASN A 142 2.49 -17.33 3.52
N ILE A 143 3.10 -16.22 3.96
CA ILE A 143 4.54 -16.02 4.02
C ILE A 143 4.78 -15.30 5.38
N GLU A 144 5.41 -15.95 6.36
CA GLU A 144 5.84 -15.32 7.64
C GLU A 144 4.78 -14.60 8.52
N GLY A 145 3.48 -14.91 8.41
CA GLY A 145 2.47 -14.31 9.29
C GLY A 145 1.81 -13.02 8.78
N VAL A 146 1.82 -12.79 7.46
CA VAL A 146 1.02 -11.73 6.83
C VAL A 146 -0.48 -11.98 7.06
N LYS A 147 -1.25 -10.94 7.39
CA LYS A 147 -2.71 -11.05 7.54
C LYS A 147 -3.45 -10.64 6.30
N ASP A 148 -2.99 -9.56 5.67
CA ASP A 148 -3.62 -8.96 4.51
C ASP A 148 -2.57 -8.44 3.54
N ILE A 149 -2.93 -8.50 2.25
CA ILE A 149 -2.13 -7.94 1.16
C ILE A 149 -2.98 -6.91 0.44
N GLN A 150 -2.47 -5.68 0.31
CA GLN A 150 -3.14 -4.60 -0.41
C GLN A 150 -2.27 -4.13 -1.56
N MET A 151 -2.83 -4.15 -2.77
CA MET A 151 -2.20 -3.68 -4.00
C MET A 151 -2.95 -2.44 -4.49
N TYR A 152 -2.21 -1.35 -4.67
CA TYR A 152 -2.73 -0.09 -5.16
C TYR A 152 -2.16 0.21 -6.54
N ILE A 153 -3.04 0.55 -7.48
CA ILE A 153 -2.66 0.84 -8.86
C ILE A 153 -3.31 2.16 -9.27
N ASN A 154 -2.53 3.11 -9.79
CA ASN A 154 -3.05 4.40 -10.24
C ASN A 154 -3.80 4.24 -11.54
N LEU A 155 -5.04 4.73 -11.58
CA LEU A 155 -5.83 4.82 -12.80
C LEU A 155 -5.72 6.20 -13.43
N GLU A 156 -5.63 7.25 -12.60
CA GLU A 156 -5.50 8.65 -13.01
C GLU A 156 -4.75 9.43 -11.93
N SER A 157 -4.50 10.72 -12.14
CA SER A 157 -3.82 11.61 -11.19
C SER A 157 -4.41 11.67 -9.78
N ARG A 158 -5.69 11.28 -9.61
CA ARG A 158 -6.42 11.31 -8.33
C ARG A 158 -7.26 10.07 -8.07
N LYS A 159 -7.12 9.01 -8.87
CA LYS A 159 -7.90 7.78 -8.71
C LYS A 159 -6.97 6.57 -8.70
N ARG A 160 -7.21 5.67 -7.75
CA ARG A 160 -6.52 4.40 -7.64
C ARG A 160 -7.53 3.28 -7.51
N ILE A 161 -7.18 2.12 -8.06
CA ILE A 161 -7.82 0.87 -7.67
C ILE A 161 -7.03 0.29 -6.49
N ASN A 162 -7.75 -0.09 -5.44
CA ASN A 162 -7.23 -0.89 -4.34
C ASN A 162 -7.78 -2.30 -4.50
N LEU A 163 -6.87 -3.24 -4.69
CA LEU A 163 -7.07 -4.66 -4.82
C LEU A 163 -6.50 -5.31 -3.56
N TYR A 164 -7.26 -6.12 -2.85
CA TYR A 164 -6.76 -6.71 -1.61
C TYR A 164 -7.20 -8.14 -1.41
N LYS A 165 -6.32 -8.88 -0.72
CA LYS A 165 -6.48 -10.27 -0.33
C LYS A 165 -6.40 -10.34 1.19
N SER A 166 -7.40 -10.96 1.80
CA SER A 166 -7.46 -11.24 3.24
C SER A 166 -7.76 -12.72 3.45
N LYS A 167 -7.16 -13.36 4.45
CA LYS A 167 -7.64 -14.68 4.89
C LYS A 167 -8.95 -14.55 5.67
N ILE A 168 -9.77 -15.59 5.62
CA ILE A 168 -10.99 -15.67 6.41
C ILE A 168 -11.05 -17.06 7.00
N ASP A 169 -11.08 -17.10 8.32
CA ASP A 169 -11.37 -18.30 9.06
C ASP A 169 -12.88 -18.53 9.08
N MET A 170 -13.30 -19.62 8.45
CA MET A 170 -14.66 -20.13 8.48
C MET A 170 -14.68 -21.54 9.10
N THR A 171 -13.71 -21.85 9.95
CA THR A 171 -13.60 -23.12 10.68
C THR A 171 -14.80 -23.31 11.61
N SER A 172 -15.30 -22.24 12.24
CA SER A 172 -16.55 -22.24 13.01
C SER A 172 -17.79 -22.60 12.19
N LEU A 173 -17.70 -22.53 10.85
CA LEU A 173 -18.74 -22.91 9.90
C LEU A 173 -18.42 -24.21 9.14
N GLY A 174 -17.32 -24.90 9.49
CA GLY A 174 -16.90 -26.16 8.85
C GLY A 174 -16.20 -26.01 7.49
N PHE A 175 -15.93 -24.79 7.02
CA PHE A 175 -15.34 -24.54 5.69
C PHE A 175 -13.82 -24.30 5.72
N GLY A 176 -13.21 -24.36 6.90
CA GLY A 176 -11.79 -24.07 7.09
C GLY A 176 -11.42 -22.64 6.71
N VAL A 177 -10.19 -22.46 6.22
CA VAL A 177 -9.59 -21.15 5.95
C VAL A 177 -9.63 -20.87 4.46
N SER A 178 -10.19 -19.73 4.06
CA SER A 178 -10.28 -19.32 2.65
C SER A 178 -9.73 -17.93 2.43
N ASP A 179 -9.11 -17.73 1.27
CA ASP A 179 -8.77 -16.39 0.79
C ASP A 179 -10.03 -15.65 0.32
N ARG A 180 -10.14 -14.36 0.67
CA ARG A 180 -11.14 -13.44 0.14
C ARG A 180 -10.45 -12.32 -0.62
N TYR A 181 -10.79 -12.21 -1.90
CA TYR A 181 -10.31 -11.15 -2.78
C TYR A 181 -11.39 -10.09 -2.97
N ARG A 182 -10.98 -8.83 -2.92
CA ARG A 182 -11.87 -7.69 -3.09
C ARG A 182 -11.19 -6.55 -3.84
N SER A 183 -12.01 -5.71 -4.45
CA SER A 183 -11.57 -4.46 -5.09
C SER A 183 -12.43 -3.28 -4.67
N LYS A 184 -11.85 -2.10 -4.74
CA LYS A 184 -12.56 -0.81 -4.70
C LYS A 184 -11.77 0.26 -5.42
N ILE A 185 -12.46 1.26 -5.95
CA ILE A 185 -11.85 2.48 -6.47
C ILE A 185 -11.84 3.52 -5.36
N ILE A 186 -10.71 4.21 -5.22
CA ILE A 186 -10.51 5.30 -4.27
C ILE A 186 -10.15 6.56 -5.05
N LYS A 187 -10.82 7.66 -4.74
CA LYS A 187 -10.53 8.99 -5.25
C LYS A 187 -9.93 9.85 -4.15
N TYR A 188 -8.96 10.68 -4.51
CA TYR A 188 -8.19 11.48 -3.57
C TYR A 188 -8.42 12.97 -3.76
N ASN A 189 -8.19 13.73 -2.69
CA ASN A 189 -8.31 15.17 -2.68
C ASN A 189 -7.31 15.82 -3.66
N THR A 190 -7.73 16.89 -4.33
CA THR A 190 -6.89 17.60 -5.32
C THR A 190 -5.67 18.25 -4.71
N LYS A 191 -5.81 18.90 -3.53
CA LYS A 191 -4.74 19.60 -2.83
C LYS A 191 -3.94 18.66 -1.94
N LEU A 192 -4.63 17.75 -1.26
CA LEU A 192 -4.04 16.79 -0.32
C LEU A 192 -4.17 15.38 -0.87
N ARG A 193 -3.40 15.03 -1.91
CA ARG A 193 -3.50 13.76 -2.67
C ARG A 193 -3.30 12.47 -1.85
N LYS A 194 -2.92 12.57 -0.57
CA LYS A 194 -2.88 11.45 0.39
C LYS A 194 -4.21 11.18 1.09
N ILE A 195 -5.15 12.12 1.03
CA ILE A 195 -6.44 12.05 1.72
C ILE A 195 -7.50 11.52 0.74
N PRO A 196 -8.08 10.34 0.98
CA PRO A 196 -9.21 9.87 0.20
C PRO A 196 -10.43 10.78 0.41
N THR A 197 -11.17 11.07 -0.65
CA THR A 197 -12.41 11.86 -0.61
C THR A 197 -13.63 11.04 -0.94
N GLU A 198 -13.51 10.07 -1.83
CA GLU A 198 -14.60 9.20 -2.25
C GLU A 198 -14.08 7.77 -2.42
N SER A 199 -14.91 6.78 -2.13
CA SER A 199 -14.60 5.38 -2.42
C SER A 199 -15.82 4.65 -2.95
N SER A 200 -15.62 3.80 -3.95
CA SER A 200 -16.67 2.90 -4.41
C SER A 200 -16.99 1.85 -3.34
N LYS A 201 -18.16 1.24 -3.43
CA LYS A 201 -18.47 0.04 -2.65
C LYS A 201 -17.42 -1.04 -2.94
N SER A 202 -17.01 -1.76 -1.91
CA SER A 202 -16.12 -2.91 -2.04
C SER A 202 -16.82 -4.04 -2.79
N LYS A 203 -16.17 -4.58 -3.81
CA LYS A 203 -16.67 -5.70 -4.63
C LYS A 203 -15.91 -6.96 -4.29
N LYS A 204 -16.61 -8.09 -4.13
CA LYS A 204 -15.99 -9.41 -3.96
C LYS A 204 -15.60 -9.95 -5.33
N ILE A 205 -14.38 -10.45 -5.44
CA ILE A 205 -13.85 -11.03 -6.67
C ILE A 205 -13.80 -12.55 -6.53
N LYS A 206 -14.42 -13.25 -7.48
CA LYS A 206 -14.43 -14.72 -7.56
C LYS A 206 -13.68 -15.28 -8.76
N ASP A 207 -13.25 -14.43 -9.70
CA ASP A 207 -12.58 -14.86 -10.92
C ASP A 207 -11.22 -15.52 -10.59
N PRO A 208 -11.02 -16.81 -10.90
CA PRO A 208 -9.76 -17.51 -10.66
C PRO A 208 -8.57 -16.89 -11.41
N LYS A 209 -8.79 -16.33 -12.60
CA LYS A 209 -7.72 -15.68 -13.38
C LYS A 209 -7.19 -14.47 -12.63
N TYR A 210 -8.08 -13.64 -12.08
CA TYR A 210 -7.69 -12.51 -11.24
C TYR A 210 -6.85 -12.98 -10.04
N GLN A 211 -7.30 -14.02 -9.32
CA GLN A 211 -6.62 -14.50 -8.12
C GLN A 211 -5.20 -15.00 -8.43
N LEU A 212 -5.04 -15.74 -9.52
CA LEU A 212 -3.73 -16.22 -9.99
C LEU A 212 -2.80 -15.07 -10.35
N ILE A 213 -3.29 -14.06 -11.07
CA ILE A 213 -2.48 -12.90 -11.46
C ILE A 213 -2.08 -12.07 -10.23
N PHE A 214 -3.03 -11.81 -9.34
CA PHE A 214 -2.79 -11.11 -8.09
C PHE A 214 -1.71 -11.81 -7.27
N ASN A 215 -1.87 -13.11 -6.99
CA ASN A 215 -0.93 -13.89 -6.19
C ASN A 215 0.46 -13.91 -6.83
N ARG A 216 0.58 -14.14 -8.14
CA ARG A 216 1.88 -14.15 -8.82
C ARG A 216 2.62 -12.83 -8.71
N ILE A 217 1.90 -11.70 -8.82
CA ILE A 217 2.51 -10.37 -8.71
C ILE A 217 2.94 -10.11 -7.27
N THR A 218 2.11 -10.47 -6.28
CA THR A 218 2.44 -10.28 -4.87
C THR A 218 3.58 -11.19 -4.42
N GLU A 219 3.57 -12.48 -4.74
CA GLU A 219 4.67 -13.39 -4.39
C GLU A 219 6.00 -12.89 -4.95
N LYS A 220 6.03 -12.51 -6.24
CA LYS A 220 7.24 -11.95 -6.85
C LYS A 220 7.68 -10.64 -6.21
N ALA A 221 6.75 -9.76 -5.85
CA ALA A 221 7.09 -8.52 -5.17
C ALA A 221 7.65 -8.79 -3.77
N TYR A 222 7.11 -9.78 -3.06
CA TYR A 222 7.63 -10.23 -1.76
C TYR A 222 9.06 -10.76 -1.89
N ASP A 223 9.32 -11.60 -2.90
CA ASP A 223 10.66 -12.10 -3.20
C ASP A 223 11.64 -10.96 -3.46
N TYR A 224 11.19 -9.88 -4.11
CA TYR A 224 12.01 -8.70 -4.39
C TYR A 224 12.17 -7.73 -3.21
N ILE A 225 11.43 -7.92 -2.11
CA ILE A 225 11.76 -7.25 -0.84
C ILE A 225 12.95 -7.98 -0.19
N ASN A 226 12.99 -9.32 -0.27
CA ASN A 226 14.13 -10.11 0.23
C ASN A 226 15.36 -10.02 -0.67
N ASN A 227 15.16 -9.88 -1.97
CA ASN A 227 16.21 -9.81 -2.99
C ASN A 227 15.99 -8.55 -3.84
N PRO A 228 16.48 -7.38 -3.39
CA PRO A 228 16.13 -6.09 -3.96
C PRO A 228 16.35 -5.99 -5.47
N ALA A 229 15.26 -5.89 -6.22
CA ALA A 229 15.25 -5.83 -7.67
C ALA A 229 14.00 -5.08 -8.19
N GLU A 230 14.03 -4.67 -9.46
CA GLU A 230 12.90 -4.01 -10.12
C GLU A 230 11.83 -5.01 -10.58
N LEU A 231 10.60 -4.84 -10.10
CA LEU A 231 9.43 -5.61 -10.52
C LEU A 231 8.97 -5.20 -11.92
N LYS A 232 8.90 -6.18 -12.82
CA LYS A 232 8.32 -6.03 -14.16
C LYS A 232 6.91 -6.61 -14.19
N ILE A 233 5.91 -5.76 -14.42
CA ILE A 233 4.49 -6.15 -14.54
C ILE A 233 4.11 -6.10 -16.02
N ARG A 234 3.42 -7.13 -16.51
CA ARG A 234 2.99 -7.18 -17.92
C ARG A 234 1.66 -6.45 -18.08
N ASP A 235 1.48 -5.70 -19.15
CA ASP A 235 0.21 -4.99 -19.43
C ASP A 235 -1.00 -5.92 -19.45
N LYS A 236 -0.84 -7.14 -19.99
CA LYS A 236 -1.92 -8.14 -19.98
C LYS A 236 -2.37 -8.52 -18.58
N ASP A 237 -1.44 -8.53 -17.62
CA ASP A 237 -1.74 -8.86 -16.23
C ASP A 237 -2.55 -7.72 -15.59
N LEU A 238 -2.16 -6.47 -15.85
CA LEU A 238 -2.88 -5.30 -15.40
C LEU A 238 -4.29 -5.20 -16.00
N LYS A 239 -4.43 -5.50 -17.30
CA LYS A 239 -5.74 -5.56 -17.96
C LYS A 239 -6.67 -6.56 -17.26
N ILE A 240 -6.18 -7.75 -16.91
CA ILE A 240 -6.94 -8.76 -16.16
C ILE A 240 -7.27 -8.26 -14.74
N LEU A 241 -6.34 -7.57 -14.07
CA LEU A 241 -6.63 -6.97 -12.76
C LEU A 241 -7.72 -5.89 -12.85
N PHE A 242 -7.80 -5.15 -13.95
CA PHE A 242 -8.81 -4.11 -14.13
C PHE A 242 -10.18 -4.63 -14.57
N THR A 243 -10.31 -5.84 -15.14
CA THR A 243 -11.63 -6.38 -15.51
C THR A 243 -12.55 -6.57 -14.31
N THR A 244 -12.03 -6.63 -13.09
CA THR A 244 -12.84 -6.73 -11.86
C THR A 244 -13.53 -5.42 -11.48
N GLU A 245 -13.06 -4.30 -12.06
CA GLU A 245 -13.69 -3.00 -11.96
C GLU A 245 -13.93 -2.50 -13.39
N PRO A 246 -15.08 -2.80 -14.03
CA PRO A 246 -15.36 -2.33 -15.39
C PRO A 246 -15.32 -0.80 -15.55
N SER A 247 -15.51 -0.06 -14.45
CA SER A 247 -15.26 1.37 -14.42
C SER A 247 -13.77 1.70 -14.51
N ALA A 248 -12.88 0.89 -13.95
CA ALA A 248 -11.42 0.98 -14.08
C ALA A 248 -10.95 0.74 -15.52
N SER A 249 -11.59 -0.15 -16.28
CA SER A 249 -11.20 -0.43 -17.67
C SER A 249 -11.49 0.71 -18.66
N MET A 250 -12.28 1.71 -18.26
CA MET A 250 -12.46 2.95 -19.03
C MET A 250 -11.33 3.96 -18.81
N TYR A 251 -10.50 3.77 -17.79
CA TYR A 251 -9.39 4.66 -17.48
C TYR A 251 -8.10 4.12 -18.07
N LYS A 252 -7.34 4.97 -18.75
CA LYS A 252 -5.97 4.64 -19.17
C LYS A 252 -5.14 4.45 -17.92
N PHE A 253 -4.66 3.24 -17.69
CA PHE A 253 -3.56 3.04 -16.74
C PHE A 253 -2.43 4.01 -17.09
N GLN A 254 -1.89 4.69 -16.09
CA GLN A 254 -0.65 5.44 -16.27
C GLN A 254 0.53 4.45 -16.34
N THR A 255 0.56 3.63 -17.39
CA THR A 255 1.80 3.23 -18.02
C THR A 255 1.99 4.15 -19.20
N ARG A 256 2.97 5.03 -19.09
CA ARG A 256 3.52 5.61 -20.30
C ARG A 256 4.58 4.66 -20.82
N ASP A 257 4.29 4.07 -21.96
CA ASP A 257 5.29 4.11 -23.02
C ASP A 257 5.85 5.55 -23.16
#